data_AF-A0A4R6TF66-F1
#
_entry.id   AF-A0A4R6TF66-F1
#
_cell.length_a   1.000
_cell.length_b   1.000
_cell.length_c   1.000
_cell.angle_alpha   90.00
_cell.angle_beta   90.00
_cell.angle_gamma   90.00
#
_symmetry.space_group_name_H-M   'P 1'
#
loop_
_entity.id
_entity.type
_entity.pdbx_description
1 polymer ?
#
loop_
_entity_poly.entity_id
_entity_poly.type
_entity_poly.pdbx_seq_one_letter_code
_entity_poly.pdbx_strand_id
1 'polypeptide(L)'
;MELIFKEKVNQPFIDKAIDVSYRLGIDPNWLMAIINFESAGTFSPSIKNNLGYVGLIQFGKVAAERIGTTTEKLQQMSAVEQLEYVYKYYYPYRKKINSYVDMYLATLFPVAVGKPLTYVLQTRSLPAAKIAAANPIFDKDKDAKITVEEVRNKMLDYIPTAWQTYFRTDIPQSAFNKPSKKKCNPFWNCGCFGDCPCMDS
;
A
#
# COMPACT_ATOMS: atom_id res chain seq x y z
N MET A 1 -12.83 -6.59 12.26
CA MET A 1 -12.56 -5.41 11.41
C MET A 1 -13.03 -5.75 10.02
N GLU A 2 -13.81 -4.87 9.39
CA GLU A 2 -14.21 -5.02 8.00
C GLU A 2 -13.08 -4.56 7.08
N LEU A 3 -12.83 -5.29 6.00
CA LEU A 3 -11.76 -5.01 5.04
C LEU A 3 -12.36 -4.74 3.66
N ILE A 4 -11.98 -3.63 3.05
CA ILE A 4 -12.35 -3.25 1.69
C ILE A 4 -11.83 -4.30 0.69
N PHE A 5 -12.65 -4.67 -0.29
CA PHE A 5 -12.32 -5.63 -1.34
C PHE A 5 -11.98 -7.05 -0.86
N LYS A 6 -12.36 -7.42 0.38
CA LYS A 6 -12.11 -8.77 0.93
C LYS A 6 -12.69 -9.88 0.06
N GLU A 7 -13.78 -9.61 -0.65
CA GLU A 7 -14.46 -10.54 -1.56
C GLU A 7 -13.63 -10.90 -2.80
N LYS A 8 -12.56 -10.14 -3.10
CA LYS A 8 -11.67 -10.37 -4.25
C LYS A 8 -10.49 -11.28 -3.93
N VAL A 9 -10.32 -11.69 -2.68
CA VAL A 9 -9.13 -12.40 -2.20
C VAL A 9 -9.52 -13.55 -1.27
N ASN A 10 -8.57 -14.46 -1.02
CA ASN A 10 -8.78 -15.59 -0.11
C ASN A 10 -8.29 -15.25 1.33
N GLN A 11 -8.67 -16.09 2.30
CA GLN A 11 -8.34 -15.87 3.70
C GLN A 11 -6.82 -15.74 3.97
N PRO A 12 -5.93 -16.58 3.39
CA PRO A 12 -4.48 -16.41 3.58
C PRO A 12 -3.95 -15.04 3.14
N PHE A 13 -4.50 -14.48 2.06
CA PHE A 13 -4.13 -13.13 1.62
C PHE A 13 -4.62 -12.07 2.61
N ILE A 14 -5.86 -12.19 3.10
CA ILE A 14 -6.43 -11.27 4.10
C ILE A 14 -5.57 -11.25 5.36
N ASP A 15 -5.26 -12.42 5.92
CA ASP A 15 -4.46 -12.54 7.12
C ASP A 15 -3.08 -11.93 6.91
N LYS A 16 -2.47 -12.16 5.74
CA LYS A 16 -1.16 -11.63 5.42
C LYS A 16 -1.16 -10.11 5.21
N ALA A 17 -2.19 -9.57 4.56
CA ALA A 17 -2.34 -8.13 4.37
C ALA A 17 -2.51 -7.41 5.72
N ILE A 18 -3.25 -8.01 6.66
CA ILE A 18 -3.39 -7.50 8.03
C ILE A 18 -2.04 -7.54 8.76
N ASP A 19 -1.31 -8.65 8.72
CA ASP A 19 0.04 -8.77 9.33
C ASP A 19 1.00 -7.71 8.80
N VAL A 20 1.09 -7.56 7.48
CA VAL A 20 1.96 -6.57 6.83
C VAL A 20 1.59 -5.15 7.23
N SER A 21 0.29 -4.83 7.24
CA SER A 21 -0.20 -3.50 7.61
C SER A 21 0.10 -3.18 9.07
N TYR A 22 -0.09 -4.16 9.95
CA TYR A 22 0.27 -4.05 11.36
C TYR A 22 1.77 -3.80 11.56
N ARG A 23 2.63 -4.57 10.88
CA ARG A 23 4.09 -4.38 10.97
C ARG A 23 4.56 -3.04 10.42
N LEU A 24 3.82 -2.47 9.46
CA LEU A 24 4.05 -1.13 8.92
C LEU A 24 3.44 -0.02 9.78
N GLY A 25 2.51 -0.33 10.68
CA GLY A 25 1.77 0.68 11.46
C GLY A 25 0.80 1.48 10.60
N ILE A 26 0.19 0.85 9.60
CA ILE A 26 -0.79 1.45 8.68
C ILE A 26 -2.13 0.72 8.77
N ASP A 27 -3.16 1.36 8.26
CA ASP A 27 -4.47 0.76 8.07
C ASP A 27 -4.45 -0.30 6.94
N PRO A 28 -4.91 -1.54 7.19
CA PRO A 28 -5.00 -2.55 6.14
C PRO A 28 -5.98 -2.21 5.01
N ASN A 29 -6.98 -1.36 5.25
CA ASN A 29 -7.84 -0.87 4.18
C ASN A 29 -7.08 0.01 3.18
N TRP A 30 -6.08 0.79 3.63
CA TRP A 30 -5.22 1.56 2.72
C TRP A 30 -4.38 0.65 1.84
N LEU A 31 -3.81 -0.41 2.42
CA LEU A 31 -3.04 -1.39 1.68
C LEU A 31 -3.91 -2.09 0.62
N MET A 32 -5.10 -2.57 1.01
CA MET A 32 -6.03 -3.23 0.10
C MET A 32 -6.48 -2.30 -1.04
N ALA A 33 -6.76 -1.04 -0.74
CA ALA A 33 -7.15 -0.05 -1.74
C ALA A 33 -6.03 0.23 -2.76
N ILE A 34 -4.78 0.37 -2.30
CA ILE A 34 -3.63 0.56 -3.19
C ILE A 34 -3.42 -0.68 -4.06
N ILE A 35 -3.49 -1.88 -3.49
CA ILE A 35 -3.35 -3.11 -4.28
C ILE A 35 -4.45 -3.21 -5.32
N ASN A 36 -5.70 -2.90 -4.96
CA ASN A 36 -6.80 -2.85 -5.91
C ASN A 36 -6.53 -1.86 -7.05
N PHE A 37 -6.02 -0.67 -6.75
CA PHE A 37 -5.71 0.33 -7.78
C PHE A 37 -4.56 -0.15 -8.70
N GLU A 38 -3.43 -0.52 -8.13
CA GLU A 38 -2.20 -0.88 -8.85
C GLU A 38 -2.35 -2.15 -9.69
N SER A 39 -3.13 -3.12 -9.20
CA SER A 39 -3.38 -4.38 -9.91
C SER A 39 -4.62 -4.35 -10.82
N ALA A 40 -5.18 -3.17 -11.11
CA ALA A 40 -6.42 -3.00 -11.87
C ALA A 40 -7.59 -3.87 -11.33
N GLY A 41 -7.66 -4.01 -10.02
CA GLY A 41 -8.68 -4.75 -9.29
C GLY A 41 -8.50 -6.26 -9.29
N THR A 42 -7.41 -6.78 -9.86
CA THR A 42 -7.19 -8.24 -10.01
C THR A 42 -6.56 -8.90 -8.80
N PHE A 43 -5.85 -8.15 -7.96
CA PHE A 43 -5.01 -8.69 -6.88
C PHE A 43 -4.02 -9.76 -7.38
N SER A 44 -3.68 -9.73 -8.68
CA SER A 44 -2.77 -10.70 -9.28
C SER A 44 -1.30 -10.33 -9.00
N PRO A 45 -0.47 -11.26 -8.53
CA PRO A 45 0.96 -11.02 -8.32
C PRO A 45 1.76 -11.01 -9.63
N SER A 46 1.16 -11.51 -10.72
CA SER A 46 1.84 -11.68 -12.01
C SER A 46 1.42 -10.66 -13.07
N ILE A 47 0.45 -9.79 -12.76
CA ILE A 47 0.01 -8.72 -13.67
C ILE A 47 1.18 -7.81 -14.01
N LYS A 48 1.39 -7.58 -15.30
CA LYS A 48 2.50 -6.79 -15.83
C LYS A 48 1.99 -5.75 -16.80
N ASN A 49 2.40 -4.49 -16.61
CA ASN A 49 2.06 -3.43 -17.56
C ASN A 49 3.08 -3.33 -18.72
N ASN A 50 2.77 -2.51 -19.72
CA ASN A 50 3.63 -2.30 -20.90
C ASN A 50 4.98 -1.65 -20.58
N LEU A 51 5.13 -1.04 -19.39
CA LEU A 51 6.39 -0.46 -18.89
C LEU A 51 7.23 -1.46 -18.08
N GLY A 52 6.74 -2.69 -17.91
CA GLY A 52 7.43 -3.76 -17.20
C GLY A 52 7.27 -3.77 -15.69
N TYR A 53 6.32 -2.99 -15.14
CA TYR A 53 6.01 -3.01 -13.71
C TYR A 53 5.14 -4.24 -13.40
N VAL A 54 5.37 -4.89 -12.25
CA VAL A 54 4.80 -6.21 -11.96
C VAL A 54 4.10 -6.26 -10.60
N GLY A 55 2.97 -6.96 -10.54
CA GLY A 55 2.37 -7.46 -9.31
C GLY A 55 1.50 -6.48 -8.52
N LEU A 56 1.29 -6.81 -7.25
CA LEU A 56 0.29 -6.22 -6.35
C LEU A 56 0.39 -4.71 -6.20
N ILE A 57 1.61 -4.14 -6.29
CA ILE A 57 1.83 -2.69 -6.24
C ILE A 57 2.64 -2.18 -7.45
N GLN A 58 2.63 -2.95 -8.56
CA GLN A 58 3.36 -2.63 -9.78
C GLN A 58 4.85 -2.30 -9.49
N PHE A 59 5.62 -3.27 -9.01
CA PHE A 59 7.04 -3.09 -8.77
C PHE A 59 7.80 -2.84 -10.08
N GLY A 60 8.48 -1.70 -10.18
CA GLY A 60 9.48 -1.44 -11.22
C GLY A 60 10.84 -2.08 -10.91
N LYS A 61 11.72 -2.21 -11.92
CA LYS A 61 13.03 -2.87 -11.81
C LYS A 61 13.89 -2.35 -10.64
N VAL A 62 14.08 -1.04 -10.55
CA VAL A 62 14.89 -0.40 -9.48
C VAL A 62 14.30 -0.66 -8.10
N ALA A 63 12.98 -0.65 -7.97
CA ALA A 63 12.31 -0.93 -6.71
C ALA A 63 12.49 -2.40 -6.29
N ALA A 64 12.38 -3.34 -7.24
CA ALA A 64 12.60 -4.77 -7.01
C ALA A 64 14.04 -5.05 -6.54
N GLU A 65 15.04 -4.45 -7.20
CA GLU A 65 16.45 -4.57 -6.81
C GLU A 65 16.69 -4.04 -5.38
N ARG A 66 16.14 -2.86 -5.06
CA ARG A 66 16.24 -2.25 -3.73
C ARG A 66 15.71 -3.15 -2.60
N ILE A 67 14.66 -3.92 -2.88
CA ILE A 67 14.05 -4.84 -1.89
C ILE A 67 14.60 -6.28 -1.99
N GLY A 68 15.70 -6.46 -2.72
CA GLY A 68 16.47 -7.71 -2.77
C GLY A 68 15.88 -8.78 -3.68
N THR A 69 15.21 -8.40 -4.77
CA THR A 69 14.63 -9.35 -5.76
C THR A 69 14.69 -8.78 -7.18
N THR A 70 14.00 -9.41 -8.13
CA THR A 70 13.79 -8.91 -9.50
C THR A 70 12.31 -8.95 -9.86
N THR A 71 11.93 -8.24 -10.92
CA THR A 71 10.57 -8.25 -11.46
C THR A 71 10.15 -9.67 -11.92
N GLU A 72 11.08 -10.45 -12.44
CA GLU A 72 10.83 -11.83 -12.90
C GLU A 72 10.53 -12.75 -11.71
N LYS A 73 11.32 -12.64 -10.63
CA LYS A 73 11.07 -13.39 -9.39
C LYS A 73 9.74 -12.98 -8.75
N LEU A 74 9.43 -11.68 -8.72
CA LEU A 74 8.15 -11.18 -8.20
C LEU A 74 6.97 -11.74 -9.00
N GLN A 75 7.09 -11.83 -10.32
CA GLN A 75 6.02 -12.35 -11.19
C GLN A 75 5.68 -13.82 -10.91
N GLN A 76 6.67 -14.60 -10.45
CA GLN A 76 6.53 -16.03 -10.17
C GLN A 76 6.02 -16.32 -8.75
N MET A 77 5.94 -15.30 -7.88
CA MET A 77 5.46 -15.46 -6.51
C MET A 77 3.93 -15.59 -6.46
N SER A 78 3.45 -16.28 -5.45
CA SER A 78 2.06 -16.15 -5.01
C SER A 78 1.79 -14.74 -4.47
N ALA A 79 0.52 -14.35 -4.41
CA ALA A 79 0.11 -13.07 -3.85
C ALA A 79 0.52 -12.93 -2.37
N VAL A 80 0.44 -14.02 -1.60
CA VAL A 80 0.82 -14.06 -0.18
C VAL A 80 2.33 -13.86 0.00
N GLU A 81 3.17 -14.50 -0.82
CA GLU A 81 4.62 -14.28 -0.79
C GLU A 81 4.98 -12.85 -1.20
N GLN A 82 4.31 -12.32 -2.22
CA GLN A 82 4.58 -10.98 -2.71
C GLN A 82 4.24 -9.89 -1.68
N LEU A 83 3.30 -10.13 -0.76
CA LEU A 83 2.99 -9.21 0.35
C LEU A 83 4.20 -8.97 1.28
N GLU A 84 5.14 -9.90 1.42
CA GLU A 84 6.40 -9.63 2.15
C GLU A 84 7.30 -8.63 1.43
N TYR A 85 7.26 -8.60 0.09
CA TYR A 85 7.98 -7.61 -0.70
C TYR A 85 7.27 -6.26 -0.68
N VAL A 86 5.93 -6.26 -0.58
CA VAL A 86 5.16 -5.05 -0.30
C VAL A 86 5.55 -4.45 1.05
N TYR A 87 5.69 -5.28 2.10
CA TYR A 87 6.24 -4.83 3.38
C TYR A 87 7.62 -4.17 3.22
N LYS A 88 8.58 -4.85 2.58
CA LYS A 88 9.94 -4.33 2.36
C LYS A 88 9.93 -2.99 1.60
N TYR A 89 9.03 -2.85 0.65
CA TYR A 89 8.90 -1.63 -0.16
C TYR A 89 8.45 -0.42 0.66
N TYR A 90 7.43 -0.57 1.51
CA TYR A 90 6.90 0.52 2.32
C TYR A 90 7.65 0.74 3.64
N TYR A 91 8.42 -0.23 4.11
CA TYR A 91 9.13 -0.15 5.39
C TYR A 91 9.97 1.13 5.58
N PRO A 92 10.73 1.64 4.57
CA PRO A 92 11.50 2.87 4.72
C PRO A 92 10.64 4.12 4.98
N TYR A 93 9.38 4.11 4.51
CA TYR A 93 8.47 5.25 4.60
C TYR A 93 7.50 5.17 5.76
N ARG A 94 7.39 4.01 6.43
CA ARG A 94 6.35 3.70 7.43
C ARG A 94 6.13 4.78 8.50
N LYS A 95 7.17 5.48 8.94
CA LYS A 95 7.06 6.55 9.96
C LYS A 95 6.49 7.87 9.43
N LYS A 96 6.38 8.02 8.11
CA LYS A 96 5.87 9.20 7.42
C LYS A 96 4.46 8.99 6.84
N ILE A 97 4.00 7.74 6.76
CA ILE A 97 2.69 7.40 6.19
C ILE A 97 1.61 7.61 7.23
N ASN A 98 0.94 8.76 7.22
CA ASN A 98 -0.11 9.08 8.19
C ASN A 98 -1.51 9.09 7.59
N SER A 99 -1.63 8.85 6.28
CA SER A 99 -2.89 8.85 5.55
C SER A 99 -2.84 7.88 4.37
N TYR A 100 -4.01 7.58 3.81
CA TYR A 100 -4.14 6.83 2.57
C TYR A 100 -3.33 7.48 1.42
N VAL A 101 -3.41 8.82 1.28
CA VAL A 101 -2.67 9.53 0.23
C VAL A 101 -1.16 9.49 0.47
N ASP A 102 -0.69 9.57 1.71
CA ASP A 102 0.74 9.43 2.00
C ASP A 102 1.28 8.06 1.58
N MET A 103 0.50 7.00 1.81
CA MET A 103 0.87 5.65 1.40
C MET A 103 0.95 5.56 -0.12
N TYR A 104 -0.02 6.13 -0.84
CA TYR A 104 0.02 6.16 -2.30
C TYR A 104 1.18 7.02 -2.85
N LEU A 105 1.48 8.15 -2.21
CA LEU A 105 2.63 8.98 -2.56
C LEU A 105 3.96 8.26 -2.33
N ALA A 106 4.05 7.31 -1.40
CA ALA A 106 5.23 6.48 -1.25
C ALA A 106 5.49 5.58 -2.48
N THR A 107 4.47 5.34 -3.31
CA THR A 107 4.54 4.61 -4.58
C THR A 107 4.74 5.54 -5.77
N LEU A 108 3.97 6.63 -5.83
CA LEU A 108 3.98 7.58 -6.94
C LEU A 108 5.18 8.55 -6.90
N PHE A 109 5.38 9.22 -5.76
CA PHE A 109 6.34 10.33 -5.63
C PHE A 109 6.84 10.49 -4.18
N PRO A 110 7.80 9.67 -3.72
CA PRO A 110 8.15 9.54 -2.29
C PRO A 110 8.58 10.84 -1.58
N VAL A 111 9.05 11.84 -2.33
CA VAL A 111 9.44 13.15 -1.78
C VAL A 111 8.24 13.94 -1.25
N ALA A 112 7.03 13.63 -1.73
CA ALA A 112 5.79 14.29 -1.33
C ALA A 112 5.11 13.67 -0.09
N VAL A 113 5.60 12.54 0.42
CA VAL A 113 5.02 11.88 1.60
C VAL A 113 5.06 12.83 2.82
N GLY A 114 3.90 13.05 3.45
CA GLY A 114 3.73 13.95 4.59
C GLY A 114 3.74 15.44 4.24
N LYS A 115 3.69 15.80 2.95
CA LYS A 115 3.57 17.20 2.51
C LYS A 115 2.11 17.68 2.61
N PRO A 116 1.88 19.00 2.78
CA PRO A 116 0.52 19.53 2.80
C PRO A 116 -0.18 19.30 1.45
N LEU A 117 -1.50 19.30 1.47
CA LEU A 117 -2.36 19.09 0.29
C LEU A 117 -2.04 20.07 -0.86
N THR A 118 -1.62 21.29 -0.54
CA THR A 118 -1.24 22.33 -1.50
C THR A 118 0.15 22.14 -2.11
N TYR A 119 0.92 21.14 -1.68
CA TYR A 119 2.25 20.88 -2.23
C TYR A 119 2.14 20.39 -3.66
N VAL A 120 2.82 21.10 -4.57
CA VAL A 120 3.00 20.69 -5.97
C VAL A 120 4.10 19.64 -6.06
N LEU A 121 3.83 18.53 -6.72
CA LEU A 121 4.83 17.49 -7.00
C LEU A 121 5.92 18.06 -7.90
N GLN A 122 7.12 18.23 -7.33
CA GLN A 122 8.33 18.63 -8.05
C GLN A 122 9.58 18.35 -7.21
N THR A 123 10.73 18.27 -7.87
CA THR A 123 12.04 18.32 -7.20
C THR A 123 12.91 19.38 -7.89
N ARG A 124 14.09 19.65 -7.33
CA ARG A 124 15.09 20.54 -7.96
C ARG A 124 15.47 20.07 -9.38
N SER A 125 15.44 18.77 -9.65
CA SER A 125 15.83 18.18 -10.94
C SER A 125 14.66 17.71 -11.80
N LEU A 126 13.43 17.71 -11.27
CA LEU A 126 12.25 17.24 -11.96
C LEU A 126 11.10 18.27 -11.84
N PRO A 127 10.87 19.09 -12.88
CA PRO A 127 9.84 20.12 -12.88
C PRO A 127 8.40 19.57 -12.85
N ALA A 128 7.48 20.33 -12.25
CA ALA A 128 6.06 19.97 -12.14
C ALA A 128 5.42 19.60 -13.48
N ALA A 129 5.67 20.39 -14.54
CA ALA A 129 5.12 20.14 -15.87
C ALA A 129 5.51 18.78 -16.47
N LYS A 130 6.73 18.29 -16.19
CA LYS A 130 7.15 16.95 -16.64
C LYS A 130 6.43 15.85 -15.87
N ILE A 131 6.17 16.07 -14.58
CA ILE A 131 5.42 15.13 -13.74
C ILE A 131 3.95 15.08 -14.18
N ALA A 132 3.33 16.24 -14.43
CA ALA A 132 1.97 16.35 -14.95
C ALA A 132 1.82 15.65 -16.31
N ALA A 133 2.73 15.92 -17.25
CA ALA A 133 2.71 15.27 -18.56
C ALA A 133 2.86 13.74 -18.50
N ALA A 134 3.65 13.23 -17.54
CA ALA A 134 3.83 11.79 -17.35
C ALA A 134 2.65 11.13 -16.59
N ASN A 135 1.87 11.90 -15.84
CA ASN A 135 0.78 11.40 -14.99
C ASN A 135 -0.52 12.20 -15.21
N PRO A 136 -1.03 12.30 -16.44
CA PRO A 136 -2.13 13.20 -16.79
C PRO A 136 -3.44 12.88 -16.06
N ILE A 137 -3.57 11.69 -15.49
CA ILE A 137 -4.74 11.29 -14.70
C ILE A 137 -4.91 12.10 -13.41
N PHE A 138 -3.82 12.70 -12.90
CA PHE A 138 -3.80 13.48 -11.66
C PHE A 138 -3.83 14.99 -11.88
N ASP A 139 -3.58 15.49 -13.09
CA ASP A 139 -3.65 16.93 -13.43
C ASP A 139 -5.09 17.26 -13.86
N LYS A 140 -5.95 17.55 -12.89
CA LYS A 140 -7.41 17.59 -13.12
C LYS A 140 -7.83 18.89 -13.80
N ASP A 141 -7.23 20.00 -13.41
CA ASP A 141 -7.53 21.33 -13.97
C ASP A 141 -6.67 21.68 -15.20
N LYS A 142 -5.69 20.83 -15.54
CA LYS A 142 -4.82 20.93 -16.72
C LYS A 142 -3.89 22.15 -16.64
N ASP A 143 -3.45 22.52 -15.45
CA ASP A 143 -2.53 23.64 -15.22
C ASP A 143 -1.04 23.25 -15.35
N ALA A 144 -0.77 22.00 -15.75
CA ALA A 144 0.55 21.38 -15.85
C ALA A 144 1.27 21.25 -14.49
N LYS A 145 0.50 21.16 -13.40
CA LYS A 145 0.98 20.81 -12.07
C LYS A 145 0.09 19.70 -11.51
N ILE A 146 0.63 19.00 -10.53
CA ILE A 146 -0.13 18.03 -9.74
C ILE A 146 0.11 18.36 -8.29
N THR A 147 -0.95 18.59 -7.54
CA THR A 147 -0.91 18.78 -6.09
C THR A 147 -1.18 17.47 -5.35
N VAL A 148 -0.76 17.40 -4.08
CA VAL A 148 -1.13 16.28 -3.20
C VAL A 148 -2.66 16.17 -3.06
N GLU A 149 -3.38 17.30 -3.08
CA GLU A 149 -4.84 17.32 -3.07
C GLU A 149 -5.45 16.62 -4.29
N GLU A 150 -4.94 16.89 -5.49
CA GLU A 150 -5.44 16.24 -6.71
C GLU A 150 -5.17 14.74 -6.70
N VAL A 151 -3.98 14.33 -6.26
CA VAL A 151 -3.67 12.90 -6.07
C VAL A 151 -4.68 12.27 -5.10
N ARG A 152 -4.91 12.88 -3.94
CA ARG A 152 -5.90 12.38 -2.97
C ARG A 152 -7.28 12.26 -3.58
N ASN A 153 -7.78 13.34 -4.19
CA ASN A 153 -9.12 13.38 -4.76
C ASN A 153 -9.26 12.32 -5.86
N LYS A 154 -8.25 12.16 -6.71
CA LYS A 154 -8.27 11.16 -7.75
C LYS A 154 -8.26 9.74 -7.20
N MET A 155 -7.46 9.46 -6.18
CA MET A 155 -7.43 8.14 -5.54
C MET A 155 -8.74 7.80 -4.82
N LEU A 156 -9.48 8.81 -4.33
CA LEU A 156 -10.81 8.61 -3.75
C LEU A 156 -11.87 8.21 -4.79
N ASP A 157 -11.71 8.57 -6.07
CA ASP A 157 -12.62 8.12 -7.15
C ASP A 157 -12.62 6.59 -7.30
N TYR A 158 -11.55 5.91 -6.87
CA TYR A 158 -11.41 4.45 -6.93
C TYR A 158 -11.89 3.74 -5.66
N ILE A 159 -12.36 4.50 -4.67
CA ILE A 159 -12.91 3.96 -3.43
C ILE A 159 -14.45 3.94 -3.54
N PRO A 160 -15.12 2.82 -3.20
CA PRO A 160 -16.58 2.76 -3.18
C PRO A 160 -17.15 3.87 -2.29
N THR A 161 -18.25 4.49 -2.72
CA THR A 161 -18.84 5.67 -2.04
C THR A 161 -19.04 5.48 -0.54
N ALA A 162 -19.47 4.29 -0.11
CA ALA A 162 -19.67 3.95 1.30
C ALA A 162 -18.39 4.05 2.17
N TRP A 163 -17.21 3.95 1.55
CA TRP A 163 -15.91 4.01 2.20
C TRP A 163 -15.22 5.37 2.05
N GLN A 164 -15.68 6.27 1.18
CA GLN A 164 -14.94 7.51 0.90
C GLN A 164 -14.73 8.40 2.13
N THR A 165 -15.70 8.49 3.04
CA THR A 165 -15.55 9.23 4.29
C THR A 165 -14.42 8.67 5.15
N TYR A 166 -14.33 7.34 5.25
CA TYR A 166 -13.28 6.63 5.98
C TYR A 166 -11.87 6.92 5.43
N PHE A 167 -11.75 7.00 4.11
CA PHE A 167 -10.47 7.27 3.44
C PHE A 167 -10.10 8.77 3.40
N ARG A 168 -11.05 9.66 3.70
CA ARG A 168 -10.82 11.11 3.73
C ARG A 168 -10.31 11.61 5.09
N THR A 169 -10.60 10.88 6.16
CA THR A 169 -10.17 11.27 7.51
C THR A 169 -8.68 10.99 7.70
N ASP A 170 -7.95 11.97 8.23
CA ASP A 170 -6.61 11.76 8.75
C ASP A 170 -6.74 10.90 10.02
N ILE A 171 -6.53 9.59 9.89
CA ILE A 171 -6.56 8.69 11.04
C ILE A 171 -5.16 8.66 11.65
N PRO A 172 -4.97 9.10 12.90
CA PRO A 172 -3.65 9.08 13.53
C PRO A 172 -3.10 7.65 13.55
N GLN A 173 -1.83 7.44 13.22
CA GLN A 173 -1.17 6.11 13.29
C GLN A 173 -1.40 5.40 14.63
N SER A 174 -1.55 6.16 15.73
CA SER A 174 -1.84 5.63 17.06
C SER A 174 -3.15 4.84 17.16
N ALA A 175 -4.10 5.06 16.25
CA ALA A 175 -5.37 4.33 16.17
C ALA A 175 -5.20 2.87 15.71
N PHE A 176 -4.05 2.54 15.11
CA PHE A 176 -3.76 1.19 14.59
C PHE A 176 -2.69 0.47 15.43
N ASN A 177 -2.37 0.98 16.62
CA ASN A 177 -1.43 0.36 17.55
C ASN A 177 -2.02 -0.90 18.21
N LYS A 178 -1.33 -2.02 17.95
CA LYS A 178 -1.32 -3.34 18.63
C LYS A 178 -2.68 -3.90 19.05
N PRO A 179 -3.18 -4.97 18.40
CA PRO A 179 -3.91 -5.98 19.15
C PRO A 179 -3.04 -6.35 20.35
N SER A 180 -3.64 -6.43 21.55
CA SER A 180 -2.94 -6.91 22.74
C SER A 180 -2.12 -8.14 22.34
N LYS A 181 -0.84 -8.20 22.72
CA LYS A 181 -0.06 -9.43 22.54
C LYS A 181 -0.96 -10.54 23.07
N LYS A 182 -1.48 -11.44 22.22
CA LYS A 182 -1.99 -12.72 22.72
C LYS A 182 -0.79 -13.27 23.47
N LYS A 183 -0.85 -13.24 24.80
CA LYS A 183 0.22 -13.80 25.63
C LYS A 183 0.29 -15.25 25.18
N CYS A 184 1.37 -15.67 24.53
CA CYS A 184 1.67 -17.08 24.47
C CYS A 184 1.71 -17.54 25.93
N ASN A 185 0.87 -18.51 26.27
CA ASN A 185 0.86 -19.07 27.61
C ASN A 185 2.27 -19.60 27.89
N PRO A 186 2.97 -19.12 28.94
CA PRO A 186 4.35 -19.53 29.23
C PRO A 186 4.49 -21.02 29.57
N PHE A 187 3.38 -21.77 29.66
CA PHE A 187 3.39 -23.21 29.89
C PHE A 187 3.60 -24.08 28.64
N TRP A 188 3.53 -23.54 27.42
CA TRP A 188 3.72 -24.34 26.19
C TRP A 188 4.87 -23.80 25.34
N ASN A 189 5.97 -24.57 25.33
CA ASN A 189 7.15 -24.32 24.51
C ASN A 189 6.89 -24.81 23.07
N CYS A 190 6.09 -24.09 22.30
CA CYS A 190 5.84 -24.42 20.90
C CYS A 190 6.93 -23.83 20.02
N GLY A 191 7.83 -24.70 19.55
CA GLY A 191 8.87 -24.37 18.57
C GLY A 191 8.29 -23.96 17.22
N CYS A 192 9.09 -23.24 16.45
CA CYS A 192 8.78 -22.84 15.08
C CYS A 192 8.38 -24.06 14.25
N PHE A 193 7.27 -23.94 13.50
CA PHE A 193 6.60 -24.93 12.64
C PHE A 193 5.67 -25.92 13.36
N GLY A 194 4.37 -25.68 13.23
CA GLY A 194 3.29 -26.60 13.61
C GLY A 194 2.16 -25.88 14.34
N ASP A 195 0.96 -25.97 13.80
CA ASP A 195 -0.28 -25.32 14.21
C ASP A 195 -0.53 -25.26 15.73
N CYS A 196 -0.64 -24.04 16.29
CA CYS A 196 -1.23 -23.85 17.62
C CYS A 196 -2.72 -23.51 17.45
N PRO A 197 -3.65 -24.34 17.96
CA PRO A 197 -5.06 -23.98 17.97
C PRO A 197 -5.27 -22.85 18.97
N CYS A 198 -5.63 -21.67 18.47
CA CYS A 198 -6.15 -20.60 19.31
C CYS A 198 -7.58 -20.99 19.69
N MET A 199 -7.84 -21.27 20.97
CA MET A 199 -9.22 -21.28 21.48
C MET A 199 -9.64 -19.84 21.80
N ASP A 200 -10.83 -19.47 21.32
CA ASP A 200 -11.48 -18.21 21.60
C ASP A 200 -11.95 -18.16 23.06
N SER A 201 -11.87 -16.98 23.65
CA SER A 201 -12.52 -16.62 24.91
C SER A 201 -13.69 -15.70 24.63
#